data_AF-A0A4Q6A6R6-F1
#
_entry.id   AF-A0A4Q6A6R6-F1
#
_cell.length_a   1.000
_cell.length_b   1.000
_cell.length_c   1.000
_cell.angle_alpha   90.00
_cell.angle_beta   90.00
_cell.angle_gamma   90.00
#
_symmetry.space_group_name_H-M   'P 1'
#
loop_
_entity.id
_entity.type
_entity.pdbx_description
1 polymer ?
#
loop_
_entity_poly.entity_id
_entity_poly.type
_entity_poly.pdbx_seq_one_letter_code
_entity_poly.pdbx_strand_id
1 'polypeptide(L)'
;TGKPVDYQLAIYDNELSATEKQVLVNIWNHDPAWKTEYWVDGVSRGALEQTEGFDPLAYKNMLGPDLPKPRGFAEPKKTKHLFRAVVPASAKAVKVVATDRFGKTYTAQHTIGSV
;
A
#
# COMPACT_ATOMS: atom_id res chain seq x y z
N THR A 1 -11.95 1.73 -16.04
CA THR A 1 -10.73 1.01 -15.58
C THR A 1 -11.06 -0.47 -15.48
N GLY A 2 -10.72 -1.27 -16.49
CA GLY A 2 -11.09 -2.70 -16.59
C GLY A 2 -10.31 -3.61 -15.64
N LYS A 3 -10.18 -3.24 -14.35
CA LYS A 3 -9.58 -4.10 -13.34
C LYS A 3 -10.65 -5.02 -12.74
N PRO A 4 -10.33 -6.28 -12.41
CA PRO A 4 -11.26 -7.19 -11.74
C PRO A 4 -11.75 -6.61 -10.40
N VAL A 5 -12.96 -6.96 -9.98
CA VAL A 5 -13.53 -6.60 -8.67
C VAL A 5 -12.65 -7.04 -7.50
N ASP A 6 -11.80 -8.04 -7.70
CA ASP A 6 -10.88 -8.57 -6.68
C ASP A 6 -9.56 -7.78 -6.57
N TYR A 7 -9.37 -6.75 -7.40
CA TYR A 7 -8.26 -5.80 -7.28
C TYR A 7 -8.56 -4.77 -6.18
N GLN A 8 -8.58 -5.23 -4.93
CA GLN A 8 -8.87 -4.39 -3.76
C GLN A 8 -7.61 -3.92 -3.02
N LEU A 9 -6.41 -4.36 -3.43
CA LEU A 9 -5.19 -3.81 -2.86
C LEU A 9 -4.04 -3.68 -3.86
N ALA A 10 -3.17 -2.72 -3.61
CA ALA A 10 -1.89 -2.53 -4.30
C ALA A 10 -0.78 -2.31 -3.28
N ILE A 11 0.38 -2.88 -3.57
CA ILE A 11 1.58 -2.82 -2.74
C ILE A 11 2.62 -1.99 -3.50
N TYR A 12 3.28 -1.10 -2.78
CA TYR A 12 4.37 -0.25 -3.25
C TYR A 12 5.55 -0.40 -2.29
N ASP A 13 6.77 -0.33 -2.79
CA ASP A 13 7.97 -0.23 -1.98
C ASP A 13 8.72 1.07 -2.29
N ASN A 14 9.36 1.64 -1.26
CA ASN A 14 10.24 2.79 -1.38
C ASN A 14 11.45 2.57 -0.47
N GLU A 15 12.62 3.01 -0.90
CA GLU A 15 13.82 2.98 -0.04
C GLU A 15 13.65 3.94 1.13
N LEU A 16 13.90 3.45 2.35
CA LEU A 16 13.84 4.25 3.57
C LEU A 16 15.26 4.55 4.07
N SER A 17 16.15 3.56 4.00
CA SER A 17 17.57 3.67 4.35
C SER A 17 18.38 2.64 3.56
N ALA A 18 19.71 2.65 3.70
CA ALA A 18 20.59 1.65 3.08
C ALA A 18 20.27 0.20 3.51
N THR A 19 19.58 0.01 4.63
CA THR A 19 19.26 -1.30 5.20
C THR A 19 17.77 -1.59 5.26
N GLU A 20 16.90 -0.62 4.95
CA GLU A 20 15.46 -0.73 5.13
C GLU A 20 14.68 -0.16 3.95
N LYS A 21 13.55 -0.81 3.65
CA LYS A 21 12.56 -0.34 2.70
C LYS A 21 11.22 -0.18 3.41
N GLN A 22 10.50 0.86 3.03
CA GLN A 22 9.11 1.04 3.43
C GLN A 22 8.21 0.41 2.38
N VAL A 23 7.36 -0.50 2.84
CA VAL A 23 6.25 -1.04 2.07
C VAL A 23 5.00 -0.26 2.43
N LEU A 24 4.32 0.25 1.42
CA LEU A 24 3.01 0.88 1.56
C LEU A 24 1.98 0.07 0.80
N VAL A 25 0.86 -0.20 1.44
CA VAL A 25 -0.25 -0.97 0.87
C VAL A 25 -1.49 -0.09 0.90
N ASN A 26 -2.05 0.14 -0.28
CA ASN A 26 -3.36 0.78 -0.40
C ASN A 26 -4.42 -0.32 -0.53
N ILE A 27 -5.38 -0.36 0.38
CA ILE A 27 -6.50 -1.32 0.37
C ILE A 27 -7.79 -0.54 0.11
N TRP A 28 -8.27 -0.57 -1.12
CA TRP A 28 -9.53 0.07 -1.50
C TRP A 28 -10.72 -0.59 -0.78
N ASN A 29 -11.77 0.20 -0.51
CA ASN A 29 -12.99 -0.23 0.19
C ASN A 29 -12.78 -0.80 1.61
N HIS A 30 -11.61 -0.58 2.21
CA HIS A 30 -11.31 -1.02 3.56
C HIS A 30 -12.29 -0.42 4.59
N ASP A 31 -12.78 -1.26 5.51
CA ASP A 31 -13.48 -0.83 6.72
C ASP A 31 -12.76 -1.33 7.99
N PRO A 32 -12.98 -0.72 9.17
CA PRO A 32 -12.23 -1.04 10.39
C PRO A 32 -12.33 -2.50 10.88
N ALA A 33 -13.28 -3.29 10.38
CA ALA A 33 -13.39 -4.71 10.73
C ALA A 33 -12.54 -5.62 9.83
N TRP A 34 -11.88 -5.06 8.81
CA TRP A 34 -10.96 -5.81 7.96
C TRP A 34 -9.68 -6.13 8.71
N LYS A 35 -9.09 -7.28 8.38
CA LYS A 35 -7.81 -7.73 8.91
C LYS A 35 -6.78 -7.73 7.80
N THR A 36 -5.56 -7.35 8.12
CA THR A 36 -4.43 -7.47 7.21
C THR A 36 -3.42 -8.45 7.78
N GLU A 37 -2.79 -9.21 6.91
CA GLU A 37 -1.66 -10.06 7.22
C GLU A 37 -0.62 -9.91 6.12
N TYR A 38 0.66 -9.90 6.47
CA TYR A 38 1.72 -9.82 5.49
C TYR A 38 2.87 -10.79 5.74
N TRP A 39 3.53 -11.17 4.66
CA TRP A 39 4.69 -12.04 4.63
C TRP A 39 5.83 -11.34 3.92
N VAL A 40 7.04 -11.51 4.45
CA VAL A 40 8.29 -11.06 3.84
C VAL A 40 9.12 -12.30 3.55
N ASP A 41 9.44 -12.53 2.28
CA ASP A 41 10.18 -13.71 1.82
C ASP A 41 9.58 -15.04 2.31
N GLY A 42 8.24 -15.11 2.36
CA GLY A 42 7.50 -16.28 2.82
C GLY A 42 7.35 -16.38 4.35
N VAL A 43 8.00 -15.52 5.13
CA VAL A 43 7.89 -15.50 6.60
C VAL A 43 6.76 -14.58 7.03
N SER A 44 5.80 -15.11 7.81
CA SER A 44 4.69 -14.30 8.34
C SER A 44 5.21 -13.23 9.30
N ARG A 45 4.71 -12.01 9.15
CA ARG A 45 5.05 -10.86 9.99
C ARG A 45 3.86 -10.30 10.77
N GLY A 46 2.71 -10.96 10.70
CA GLY A 46 1.49 -10.51 11.36
C GLY A 46 0.76 -9.43 10.56
N ALA A 47 0.08 -8.53 11.26
CA ALA A 47 -0.74 -7.49 10.64
C ALA A 47 0.07 -6.26 10.22
N LEU A 48 -0.40 -5.56 9.19
CA LEU A 48 0.19 -4.28 8.79
C LEU A 48 -0.21 -3.18 9.77
N GLU A 49 0.65 -2.18 9.92
CA GLU A 49 0.34 -0.98 10.68
C GLU A 49 -0.55 -0.06 9.84
N GLN A 50 -1.76 0.24 10.31
CA GLN A 50 -2.62 1.23 9.67
C GLN A 50 -2.02 2.62 9.89
N THR A 51 -1.83 3.38 8.80
CA THR A 51 -1.31 4.74 8.86
C THR A 51 -2.25 5.70 8.14
N GLU A 52 -2.41 6.90 8.68
CA GLU A 52 -3.08 7.98 7.95
C GLU A 52 -2.03 8.73 7.13
N GLY A 53 -2.21 8.78 5.80
CA GLY A 53 -1.22 9.35 4.91
C GLY A 53 -1.79 9.80 3.57
N PHE A 54 -0.94 10.39 2.75
CA PHE A 54 -1.25 10.66 1.34
C PHE A 54 -0.83 9.44 0.53
N ASP A 55 -1.71 8.96 -0.35
CA ASP A 55 -1.36 7.91 -1.31
C ASP A 55 -0.27 8.48 -2.26
N PRO A 56 0.93 7.86 -2.33
CA PRO A 56 2.01 8.31 -3.22
C PRO A 56 1.59 8.36 -4.69
N LEU A 57 0.67 7.50 -5.11
CA LEU A 57 0.11 7.50 -6.46
C LEU A 57 -0.78 8.73 -6.69
N ALA A 58 -1.57 9.11 -5.68
CA ALA A 58 -2.39 10.32 -5.72
C ALA A 58 -1.52 11.59 -5.67
N TYR A 59 -0.46 11.59 -4.85
CA TYR A 59 0.50 12.69 -4.80
C TYR A 59 1.21 12.87 -6.16
N LYS A 60 1.69 11.79 -6.77
CA LYS A 60 2.36 11.85 -8.09
C LYS A 60 1.41 12.30 -9.21
N ASN A 61 0.15 11.86 -9.20
CA ASN A 61 -0.82 12.20 -10.24
C ASN A 61 -1.51 13.57 -10.05
N MET A 62 -1.54 14.12 -8.82
CA MET A 62 -2.24 15.38 -8.52
C MET A 62 -1.29 16.54 -8.18
N LEU A 63 -0.05 16.29 -7.78
CA LEU A 63 0.90 17.28 -7.26
C LEU A 63 2.33 17.12 -7.81
N GLY A 64 2.52 16.41 -8.92
CA GLY A 64 3.82 16.34 -9.60
C GLY A 64 4.36 17.73 -9.97
N PRO A 65 5.69 17.93 -10.02
CA PRO A 65 6.32 19.25 -10.24
C PRO A 65 5.97 19.89 -11.59
N ASP A 66 5.47 19.10 -12.55
CA ASP A 66 5.07 19.55 -13.88
C ASP A 66 3.57 19.83 -14.02
N LEU A 67 2.78 19.72 -12.94
CA LEU A 67 1.34 19.98 -12.98
C LEU A 67 1.02 21.43 -12.58
N PRO A 68 0.09 22.10 -13.29
CA PRO A 68 -0.31 23.47 -12.96
C PRO A 68 -0.85 23.52 -11.52
N LYS A 69 -0.51 24.61 -10.80
CA LYS A 69 -0.88 24.84 -9.39
C LYS A 69 -2.34 24.41 -9.12
N PRO A 70 -2.60 23.65 -8.03
CA PRO A 70 -3.93 23.12 -7.76
C PRO A 70 -4.95 24.25 -7.60
N ARG A 71 -6.02 24.23 -8.40
CA ARG A 71 -7.19 25.11 -8.20
C ARG A 71 -8.05 24.51 -7.09
N GLY A 72 -7.71 24.77 -5.83
CA GLY A 72 -8.56 24.83 -4.62
C GLY A 72 -9.61 23.75 -4.29
N PHE A 73 -9.86 22.72 -5.10
CA PHE A 73 -11.00 21.80 -4.92
C PHE A 73 -10.63 20.31 -5.00
N ALA A 74 -9.38 19.98 -5.34
CA ALA A 74 -8.89 18.62 -5.44
C ALA A 74 -7.59 18.48 -4.62
N GLU A 75 -7.68 18.75 -3.32
CA GLU A 75 -6.61 18.38 -2.40
C GLU A 75 -6.73 16.87 -2.08
N PRO A 76 -5.65 16.08 -2.16
CA PRO A 76 -5.70 14.69 -1.74
C PRO A 76 -6.04 14.63 -0.25
N LYS A 77 -7.21 14.13 0.10
CA LYS A 77 -7.56 13.92 1.52
C LYS A 77 -6.68 12.79 2.06
N LYS A 78 -6.14 12.94 3.26
CA LYS A 78 -5.48 11.84 3.99
C LYS A 78 -6.44 10.65 4.03
N THR A 79 -6.01 9.51 3.51
CA THR A 79 -6.82 8.29 3.52
C THR A 79 -6.46 7.44 4.73
N LYS A 80 -7.47 6.82 5.35
CA LYS A 80 -7.27 5.85 6.44
C LYS A 80 -7.13 4.41 5.94
N HIS A 81 -6.97 4.24 4.63
CA HIS A 81 -6.92 2.95 3.95
C HIS A 81 -5.50 2.58 3.51
N LEU A 82 -4.52 3.25 4.11
CA LEU A 82 -3.10 3.00 3.90
C LEU A 82 -2.57 2.19 5.06
N PHE A 83 -1.74 1.22 4.69
CA PHE A 83 -1.08 0.32 5.61
C PHE A 83 0.40 0.34 5.29
N ARG A 84 1.25 0.29 6.32
CA ARG A 84 2.70 0.29 6.13
C ARG A 84 3.36 -0.86 6.86
N ALA A 85 4.53 -1.23 6.34
CA ALA A 85 5.50 -2.06 7.04
C ALA A 85 6.91 -1.60 6.67
N VAL A 86 7.84 -1.71 7.61
CA VAL A 86 9.27 -1.59 7.32
C VAL A 86 9.82 -3.00 7.16
N VAL A 87 10.54 -3.22 6.05
CA VAL A 87 11.16 -4.51 5.73
C VAL A 87 12.65 -4.29 5.47
N PRO A 88 13.50 -5.32 5.67
CA PRO A 88 14.90 -5.22 5.30
C PRO A 88 15.06 -4.85 3.82
N ALA A 89 16.07 -4.05 3.46
CA ALA A 89 16.36 -3.72 2.06
C ALA A 89 16.71 -4.96 1.22
N SER A 90 17.17 -6.03 1.90
CA SER A 90 17.44 -7.34 1.30
C SER A 90 16.17 -8.19 1.04
N ALA A 91 14.98 -7.72 1.45
CA ALA A 91 13.73 -8.41 1.19
C ALA A 91 13.50 -8.52 -0.32
N LYS A 92 13.03 -9.69 -0.77
CA LYS A 92 12.82 -9.99 -2.19
C LYS A 92 11.36 -9.94 -2.58
N ALA A 93 10.46 -10.30 -1.67
CA ALA A 93 9.04 -10.31 -1.94
C ALA A 93 8.23 -9.99 -0.69
N VAL A 94 7.13 -9.26 -0.90
CA VAL A 94 6.10 -9.03 0.10
C VAL A 94 4.77 -9.52 -0.43
N LYS A 95 4.10 -10.35 0.37
CA LYS A 95 2.73 -10.78 0.12
C LYS A 95 1.83 -10.16 1.18
N VAL A 96 0.67 -9.66 0.78
CA VAL A 96 -0.35 -9.13 1.68
C VAL A 96 -1.65 -9.84 1.42
N VAL A 97 -2.32 -10.22 2.50
CA VAL A 97 -3.68 -10.73 2.50
C VAL A 97 -4.54 -9.77 3.31
N ALA A 98 -5.59 -9.24 2.70
CA ALA A 98 -6.62 -8.46 3.35
C ALA A 98 -7.90 -9.29 3.43
N THR A 99 -8.47 -9.43 4.62
CA THR A 99 -9.71 -10.17 4.84
C THR A 99 -10.81 -9.20 5.24
N ASP A 100 -11.92 -9.20 4.51
CA ASP A 100 -13.06 -8.35 4.85
C ASP A 100 -13.86 -8.87 6.05
N ARG A 101 -14.84 -8.09 6.51
CA ARG A 101 -15.70 -8.44 7.65
C ARG A 101 -16.54 -9.72 7.43
N PHE A 102 -16.69 -10.16 6.18
CA PHE A 102 -17.45 -11.35 5.80
C PHE A 102 -16.55 -12.57 5.55
N GLY A 103 -15.23 -12.41 5.71
CA GLY A 103 -14.24 -13.47 5.51
C GLY A 103 -13.72 -13.59 4.08
N LYS A 104 -14.07 -12.69 3.16
CA LYS A 104 -13.51 -12.70 1.81
C LYS A 104 -12.07 -12.18 1.84
N THR A 105 -11.16 -12.94 1.27
CA THR A 105 -9.74 -12.62 1.22
C THR A 105 -9.32 -12.02 -0.13
N TYR A 106 -8.54 -10.95 -0.09
CA TYR A 106 -7.88 -10.34 -1.22
C TYR A 106 -6.38 -10.47 -1.03
N THR A 107 -5.68 -11.00 -2.02
CA THR A 107 -4.23 -11.23 -1.93
C THR A 107 -3.51 -10.46 -3.02
N ALA A 108 -2.42 -9.79 -2.67
CA ALA A 108 -1.46 -9.30 -3.65
C ALA A 108 -0.04 -9.68 -3.23
N GLN A 109 0.83 -9.80 -4.22
CA GLN A 109 2.25 -10.03 -4.03
C GLN A 109 3.03 -9.00 -4.84
N HIS A 110 4.10 -8.50 -4.24
CA HIS A 110 5.01 -7.54 -4.84
C HIS A 110 6.44 -8.02 -4.68
N THR A 111 7.17 -8.04 -5.79
CA THR A 111 8.60 -8.37 -5.79
C THR A 111 9.38 -7.09 -5.53
N ILE A 112 10.14 -7.08 -4.45
CA ILE A 112 11.09 -6.02 -4.11
C ILE A 112 12.38 -6.34 -4.87
N GLY A 113 12.58 -5.69 -6.02
CA GLY A 113 13.73 -5.92 -6.89
C GLY A 113 14.35 -4.60 -7.32
N SER A 114 15.67 -4.48 -7.15
CA SER A 114 16.48 -3.42 -7.75
C SER A 114 16.29 -3.42 -9.27
N VAL A 115 15.88 -2.28 -9.83
CA VAL A 115 16.16 -1.96 -11.23
C VAL A 115 17.62 -1.55 -11.33
#